data_AF-A0A837HDQ6-F1
#
_entry.id   AF-A0A837HDQ6-F1
#
_cell.length_a   1.000
_cell.length_b   1.000
_cell.length_c   1.000
_cell.angle_alpha   90.00
_cell.angle_beta   90.00
_cell.angle_gamma   90.00
#
_symmetry.space_group_name_H-M   'P 1'
#
loop_
_entity.id
_entity.type
_entity.pdbx_description
1 polymer ?
#
loop_
_entity_poly.entity_id
_entity_poly.type
_entity_poly.pdbx_seq_one_letter_code
_entity_poly.pdbx_strand_id
1 'polypeptide(L)' 'MMYCVKCRTKREGKDAQAVTMKNGKQATKAVCEVCGTLLKLPKVYSLSLQT' A
#
# COMPACT_ATOMS: atom_id res chain seq x y z
N MET A 1 -5.06 6.45 -1.79
CA MET A 1 -4.00 7.21 -1.08
C MET A 1 -3.47 6.40 0.09
N MET A 2 -2.19 6.05 0.07
CA MET A 2 -1.50 5.20 1.04
C MET A 2 -0.82 6.04 2.13
N TYR A 3 -0.64 5.50 3.33
CA TYR A 3 -0.04 6.23 4.44
C TYR A 3 1.42 5.84 4.65
N CYS A 4 2.30 6.85 4.73
CA CYS A 4 3.69 6.66 5.11
C CYS A 4 3.85 6.85 6.61
N VAL A 5 4.29 5.81 7.32
CA VAL A 5 4.52 5.89 8.77
C VAL A 5 5.74 6.74 9.16
N LYS A 6 6.75 6.81 8.28
CA LYS A 6 7.93 7.67 8.52
C LYS A 6 7.63 9.14 8.28
N CYS A 7 7.00 9.46 7.15
CA CYS A 7 6.66 10.84 6.79
C CYS A 7 5.33 11.32 7.42
N ARG A 8 4.59 10.43 8.07
CA ARG A 8 3.27 10.68 8.70
C ARG A 8 2.24 11.36 7.80
N THR A 9 2.33 11.12 6.49
CA THR A 9 1.48 11.76 5.48
C THR A 9 0.92 10.73 4.48
N LYS A 10 -0.19 11.09 3.83
CA LYS A 10 -0.81 10.28 2.77
C LYS A 10 -0.16 10.62 1.43
N ARG A 11 0.18 9.59 0.65
CA ARG A 11 0.83 9.67 -0.67
C ARG A 11 0.24 8.63 -1.59
N GLU A 12 0.38 8.77 -2.90
CA GLU A 12 -0.07 7.74 -3.84
C GLU A 12 0.85 6.52 -3.84
N GLY A 13 2.15 6.74 -3.65
CA GLY A 13 3.14 5.69 -3.61
C GLY A 13 3.68 5.37 -4.99
N LYS A 14 5.00 5.29 -5.07
CA LYS A 14 5.73 4.94 -6.29
C LYS A 14 5.75 3.42 -6.43
N ASP A 15 5.76 2.94 -7.67
CA ASP A 15 5.86 1.52 -8.01
C ASP A 15 4.76 0.68 -7.36
N ALA A 16 3.51 1.16 -7.42
CA ALA A 16 2.36 0.44 -6.91
C ALA A 16 2.13 -0.84 -7.73
N GLN A 17 2.38 -1.99 -7.12
CA GLN A 17 2.23 -3.31 -7.74
C GLN A 17 1.23 -4.16 -6.96
N ALA A 18 0.27 -4.74 -7.67
CA ALA A 18 -0.58 -5.79 -7.14
C ALA A 18 0.24 -7.09 -7.07
N VAL A 19 0.37 -7.65 -5.87
CA VAL A 19 1.05 -8.92 -5.63
C VAL A 19 0.11 -9.89 -4.93
N THR A 20 0.13 -11.14 -5.37
CA THR A 20 -0.55 -12.22 -4.67
C THR A 20 0.42 -12.81 -3.65
N MET A 21 0.06 -12.71 -2.36
CA MET A 21 0.88 -13.28 -1.29
C MET A 21 0.78 -14.81 -1.31
N LYS A 22 1.75 -15.50 -0.70
CA LYS A 22 1.76 -16.97 -0.56
C LYS A 22 0.49 -17.54 0.10
N ASN A 23 -0.25 -16.72 0.85
CA ASN A 23 -1.52 -17.07 1.47
C ASN A 23 -2.74 -16.82 0.56
N GLY A 24 -2.54 -16.70 -0.76
CA GLY A 24 -3.59 -16.47 -1.76
C GLY A 24 -4.22 -15.07 -1.78
N LYS A 25 -3.92 -14.23 -0.79
CA LYS A 25 -4.49 -12.88 -0.67
C LYS A 25 -3.79 -11.90 -1.61
N GLN A 26 -4.58 -11.15 -2.38
CA GLN A 26 -4.10 -10.01 -3.14
C GLN A 26 -3.72 -8.86 -2.21
N ALA A 27 -2.59 -8.23 -2.48
CA ALA A 27 -2.09 -7.08 -1.74
C ALA A 27 -1.43 -6.09 -2.70
N THR A 28 -1.64 -4.81 -2.49
CA THR A 28 -0.92 -3.77 -3.25
C THR A 28 0.31 -3.33 -2.45
N LYS A 29 1.49 -3.47 -3.03
CA LYS A 29 2.75 -2.94 -2.49
C LYS A 29 3.07 -1.63 -3.21
N ALA A 30 3.43 -0.59 -2.46
CA ALA A 30 4.00 0.62 -3.03
C ALA A 30 5.05 1.19 -2.08
N VAL A 31 5.94 2.02 -2.63
CA VAL A 31 7.10 2.58 -1.93
C VAL A 31 6.94 4.09 -1.80
N CYS A 32 7.35 4.65 -0.66
CA CYS A 32 7.40 6.10 -0.48
C CYS A 32 8.54 6.70 -1.30
N GLU A 33 8.23 7.63 -2.21
CA GLU A 33 9.21 8.35 -3.04
C GLU A 33 10.21 9.19 -2.22
N VAL A 34 9.83 9.62 -1.01
CA VAL A 34 10.66 10.50 -0.16
C VAL A 34 11.61 9.70 0.72
N CYS A 35 11.11 8.65 1.37
CA CYS A 35 11.88 7.92 2.40
C CYS A 35 12.14 6.45 2.08
N GLY A 36 11.73 5.97 0.89
CA GLY A 36 11.91 4.60 0.43
C GLY A 36 11.16 3.53 1.23
N THR A 37 10.34 3.92 2.20
CA THR A 37 9.63 2.97 3.08
C THR A 37 8.36 2.45 2.42
N LEU A 38 8.05 1.16 2.61
CA LEU A 38 6.80 0.56 2.15
C LEU A 38 5.59 1.28 2.75
N LEU A 39 4.73 1.77 1.87
CA LEU A 39 3.52 2.47 2.26
C LEU A 39 2.46 1.49 2.74
N LYS A 40 1.66 1.92 3.72
CA LYS A 40 0.55 1.12 4.25
C LYS A 40 -0.73 1.50 3.51
N LEU A 41 -1.46 0.49 3.06
CA LEU A 41 -2.81 0.69 2.56
C LEU A 41 -3.70 1.16 3.73
N PRO A 42 -4.50 2.22 3.55
CA PRO A 42 -5.53 2.54 4.54
C PRO A 42 -6.52 1.36 4.59
N LYS A 43 -6.92 0.96 5.80
CA LYS A 43 -7.89 -0.13 6.05
C LYS A 43 -9.22 0.01 5.26
N VAL A 44 -9.51 1.20 4.75
CA VAL A 44 -10.67 1.48 3.91
C VAL A 44 -10.59 0.74 2.55
N TYR A 45 -9.39 0.56 1.98
CA TYR A 45 -9.20 -0.09 0.68
C TYR A 45 -9.10 -1.63 0.75
N SER A 46 -9.01 -2.23 1.94
CA SER A 46 -9.04 -3.69 2.08
C SER A 46 -10.45 -4.28 2.05
N LEU A 47 -11.49 -3.45 2.16
CA LEU A 47 -12.90 -3.86 2.09
C LEU A 47 -13.49 -3.80 0.67
N SER A 48 -12.74 -3.28 -0.31
CA SER A 48 -13.20 -3.11 -1.70
C SER A 48 -12.61 -4.12 -2.69
N LEU A 49 -11.83 -5.11 -2.22
CA LEU A 49 -11.23 -6.18 -3.03
C LEU A 49 -11.74 -7.58 -2.59
N GLN A 50 -12.91 -7.63 -1.93
CA GLN A 50 -13.60 -8.87 -1.59
C GLN A 50 -15.03 -8.93 -2.17
N THR A 51 -15.31 -8.11 -3.18
CA THR A 51 -16.46 -8.27 -4.09
C THR A 51 -16.02 -7.98 -5.50
#